data_AF-A0AAV4PVR0-F1
#
_entry.id   AF-A0AAV4PVR0-F1
#
_cell.length_a   1.000
_cell.length_b   1.000
_cell.length_c   1.000
_cell.angle_alpha   90.00
_cell.angle_beta   90.00
_cell.angle_gamma   90.00
#
_symmetry.space_group_name_H-M   'P 1'
#
loop_
_entity.id
_entity.type
_entity.pdbx_description
1 polymer ?
#
loop_
_entity_poly.entity_id
_entity_poly.type
_entity_poly.pdbx_seq_one_letter_code
_entity_poly.pdbx_strand_id
1 'polypeptide(L)'
;MFTFYIKGDEGKRVLCANMYPSAVLFRTLMCFRSPSTYATLLNSGNVIRRNSLQFARNKSSDKDSLLEKYYVAKQAYEANLPPPEVNPLGVFANNELNLSEVEVYGFDYDYTLAVYKESLHFLIYDLGKDWLVNKFKYPEDIRKLTYQPGFAIRGLHYDMQKGILMKIDSFHQIQFESVYRGLTQLKKEEGARLKQLNDLFSVPEICLLSNVTEFFEKNNIAYHPEILSYDIQNAVQSIHPVMHKMLNEQSISKFLEKHPDMPKFLNRLKAAGKKMFLITNSPFKFV
;
A
#
# COMPACT_ATOMS: atom_id res chain seq x y z
N MET A 1 6.41 7.25 6.23
CA MET A 1 6.12 8.12 7.38
C MET A 1 6.81 9.44 7.09
N PHE A 2 6.06 10.45 6.61
CA PHE A 2 6.60 11.79 6.42
C PHE A 2 6.15 12.63 7.60
N THR A 3 6.99 12.72 8.63
CA THR A 3 6.87 13.73 9.67
C THR A 3 7.71 14.90 9.21
N PHE A 4 7.07 15.99 8.80
CA PHE A 4 7.80 17.21 8.45
C PHE A 4 8.08 17.99 9.73
N TYR A 5 9.36 18.26 9.97
CA TYR A 5 9.81 19.27 10.91
C TYR A 5 9.84 20.60 10.16
N ILE A 6 8.99 21.54 10.55
CA ILE A 6 9.06 22.91 10.04
C ILE A 6 9.55 23.78 11.20
N LYS A 7 10.74 24.34 11.05
CA LYS A 7 11.19 25.45 11.90
C LYS A 7 10.39 26.67 11.45
N GLY A 8 9.42 27.10 12.24
CA GLY A 8 8.62 28.29 11.92
C GLY A 8 9.45 29.56 12.05
N ASP A 9 9.04 30.61 11.33
CA ASP A 9 9.51 31.97 11.61
C ASP A 9 9.17 32.32 13.07
N GLU A 10 10.10 33.00 13.76
CA GLU A 10 10.13 33.24 15.22
C GLU A 10 10.68 32.10 16.10
N GLY A 11 11.22 31.00 15.54
CA GLY A 11 11.88 29.96 16.34
C GLY A 11 10.94 28.94 16.99
N LYS A 12 9.64 29.02 16.72
CA LYS A 12 8.64 28.02 17.16
C LYS A 12 8.84 26.70 16.42
N ARG A 13 8.78 25.59 17.16
CA ARG A 13 8.92 24.24 16.60
C ARG A 13 7.57 23.62 16.32
N VAL A 14 7.32 23.32 15.04
CA VAL A 14 6.06 22.73 14.56
C VAL A 14 6.30 21.28 14.16
N LEU A 15 5.46 20.39 14.69
CA LEU A 15 5.42 18.98 14.31
C LEU A 15 4.18 18.74 13.45
N CYS A 16 4.38 18.40 12.17
CA CYS A 16 3.29 17.99 11.29
C CYS A 16 3.21 16.46 11.27
N ALA A 17 2.11 15.92 11.80
CA ALA A 17 1.82 14.50 11.78
C ALA A 17 1.04 14.16 10.50
N ASN A 18 1.66 13.33 9.64
CA ASN A 18 0.93 12.55 8.66
C ASN A 18 0.96 11.09 9.13
N MET A 19 -0.06 10.69 9.89
CA MET A 19 -0.16 9.34 10.47
C MET A 19 -0.73 8.38 9.43
N TYR A 20 0.06 8.04 8.40
CA TYR A 20 -0.32 6.88 7.60
C TYR A 20 -0.26 5.63 8.50
N PRO A 21 -1.31 4.77 8.52
CA PRO A 21 -1.28 3.53 9.27
C PRO A 21 -0.12 2.66 8.77
N SER A 22 0.98 2.66 9.51
CA SER A 22 2.26 2.03 9.17
C SER A 22 2.25 0.52 9.46
N ALA A 23 1.20 0.00 10.08
CA ALA A 23 1.11 -1.42 10.43
C ALA A 23 0.94 -2.35 9.21
N VAL A 24 0.40 -1.85 8.08
CA VAL A 24 0.28 -2.66 6.85
C VAL A 24 1.62 -2.74 6.10
N LEU A 25 2.50 -1.73 6.24
CA LEU A 25 3.77 -1.69 5.52
C LEU A 25 4.74 -2.81 5.96
N PHE A 26 4.73 -3.15 7.26
CA PHE A 26 5.61 -4.18 7.81
C PHE A 26 5.16 -5.61 7.51
N ARG A 27 3.84 -5.87 7.43
CA ARG A 27 3.33 -7.20 7.06
C ARG A 27 3.66 -7.55 5.60
N THR A 28 3.70 -6.55 4.74
CA THR A 28 3.97 -6.70 3.30
C THR A 28 5.45 -6.84 2.96
N LEU A 29 6.35 -6.34 3.82
CA LEU A 29 7.81 -6.55 3.67
C LEU A 29 8.24 -8.02 3.79
N MET A 30 7.41 -8.88 4.39
CA MET A 30 7.69 -10.30 4.59
C MET A 30 7.01 -11.24 3.57
N CYS A 31 6.03 -10.79 2.79
CA CYS A 31 5.25 -11.68 1.90
C CYS A 31 5.86 -11.94 0.52
N PHE A 32 6.97 -11.29 0.15
CA PHE A 32 7.70 -11.59 -1.08
C PHE A 32 9.20 -11.66 -0.80
N ARG A 33 9.62 -12.71 -0.09
CA ARG A 33 11.00 -13.18 -0.13
C ARG A 33 10.98 -14.57 -0.74
N SER A 34 11.56 -14.72 -1.93
CA SER A 34 11.75 -16.03 -2.53
C SER A 34 12.62 -16.92 -1.62
N PRO A 35 12.39 -18.24 -1.57
CA PRO A 35 13.15 -19.15 -0.69
C PRO A 35 14.67 -19.23 -0.98
N SER A 36 15.15 -18.63 -2.06
CA SER A 36 16.51 -18.85 -2.60
C SER A 36 17.60 -17.92 -2.06
N THR A 37 17.28 -16.85 -1.33
CA THR A 37 18.26 -15.77 -1.06
C THR A 37 18.97 -15.84 0.30
N TYR A 38 18.76 -16.89 1.10
CA TYR A 38 19.35 -16.99 2.45
C TYR A 38 20.59 -17.90 2.59
N ALA A 39 21.27 -18.24 1.49
CA ALA A 39 22.42 -19.15 1.54
C ALA A 39 23.78 -18.52 1.89
N THR A 40 23.92 -17.19 2.00
CA THR A 40 25.27 -16.56 2.01
C THR A 40 25.60 -15.68 3.23
N LEU A 41 24.76 -15.58 4.26
CA LEU A 41 25.04 -14.70 5.44
C LEU A 41 25.03 -15.40 6.80
N LEU A 42 25.47 -16.66 6.86
CA LEU A 42 25.77 -17.33 8.13
C LEU A 42 27.12 -18.06 8.02
N ASN A 43 28.21 -17.29 8.00
CA ASN A 43 29.57 -17.79 8.18
C ASN A 43 30.29 -16.95 9.24
N SER A 44 29.80 -17.00 10.47
CA SER A 44 30.60 -16.74 11.66
C SER A 44 29.89 -17.31 12.89
N GLY A 45 30.36 -18.47 13.34
CA GLY A 45 30.28 -18.90 14.74
C GLY A 45 28.91 -19.26 15.29
N ASN A 46 28.41 -20.46 14.98
CA ASN A 46 28.04 -21.46 16.01
C ASN A 46 27.53 -22.74 15.33
N VAL A 47 28.18 -23.85 15.69
CA VAL A 47 27.94 -25.18 15.15
C VAL A 47 26.57 -25.68 15.61
N ILE A 48 25.60 -25.72 14.70
CA ILE A 48 24.40 -26.55 14.85
C ILE A 48 24.43 -27.58 13.72
N ARG A 49 24.55 -28.85 14.10
CA ARG A 49 24.61 -30.00 13.19
C ARG A 49 23.42 -29.97 12.22
N ARG A 50 23.68 -29.73 10.94
CA ARG A 50 22.71 -29.93 9.86
C ARG A 50 22.52 -31.42 9.65
N ASN A 51 21.36 -31.96 10.04
CA ASN A 51 20.87 -33.19 9.43
C ASN A 51 20.49 -32.86 7.98
N SER A 52 21.31 -33.32 7.05
CA SER A 52 21.08 -33.20 5.61
C SER A 52 19.85 -34.01 5.21
N LEU A 53 18.73 -33.35 4.96
CA LEU A 53 17.64 -33.94 4.17
C LEU A 53 18.11 -34.04 2.71
N GLN A 54 18.60 -35.22 2.33
CA GLN A 54 18.85 -35.56 0.94
C GLN A 54 17.51 -35.63 0.20
N PHE A 55 17.20 -34.63 -0.62
CA PHE A 55 16.05 -34.67 -1.51
C PHE A 55 16.39 -35.50 -2.75
N ALA A 56 16.04 -36.79 -2.72
CA ALA A 56 16.03 -37.64 -3.90
C ALA A 56 14.98 -37.14 -4.91
N ARG A 57 15.39 -36.90 -6.16
CA ARG A 57 14.51 -36.56 -7.29
C ARG A 57 13.74 -37.81 -7.72
N ASN A 58 12.53 -38.01 -7.22
CA ASN A 58 11.59 -38.98 -7.79
C ASN A 58 10.57 -38.28 -8.70
N LYS A 59 10.57 -38.70 -9.98
CA LYS A 59 9.63 -38.30 -11.04
C LYS A 59 8.29 -39.04 -10.86
N SER A 60 7.42 -38.52 -9.99
CA SER A 60 5.95 -38.66 -10.04
C SER A 60 5.39 -38.18 -8.69
N SER A 61 5.34 -36.87 -8.46
CA SER A 61 4.76 -36.35 -7.22
C SER A 61 3.28 -36.05 -7.45
N ASP A 62 2.44 -36.89 -6.85
CA ASP A 62 1.01 -36.68 -6.71
C ASP A 62 0.70 -35.29 -6.15
N LYS A 63 -0.37 -34.64 -6.64
CA LYS A 63 -0.69 -33.24 -6.32
C LYS A 63 -0.88 -33.03 -4.82
N ASP A 64 -1.45 -34.02 -4.16
CA ASP A 64 -1.69 -34.02 -2.71
C ASP A 64 -0.37 -34.11 -1.92
N SER A 65 0.61 -34.87 -2.42
CA SER A 65 1.95 -34.97 -1.82
C SER A 65 2.74 -33.65 -1.88
N LEU A 66 2.57 -32.87 -2.96
CA LEU A 66 3.17 -31.55 -3.08
C LEU A 66 2.51 -30.54 -2.14
N LEU A 67 1.19 -30.62 -1.99
CA LEU A 67 0.41 -29.75 -1.12
C LEU A 67 0.78 -29.98 0.36
N GLU A 68 0.95 -31.24 0.75
CA GLU A 68 1.40 -31.61 2.09
C GLU A 68 2.81 -31.09 2.38
N LYS A 69 3.75 -31.27 1.46
CA LYS A 69 5.12 -30.71 1.57
C LYS A 69 5.11 -29.20 1.68
N TYR A 70 4.23 -28.52 0.95
CA TYR A 70 4.05 -27.07 1.05
C TYR A 70 3.57 -26.67 2.45
N TYR A 71 2.54 -27.33 3.00
CA TYR A 71 2.04 -26.99 4.33
C TYR A 71 3.05 -27.25 5.44
N VAL A 72 3.80 -28.35 5.35
CA VAL A 72 4.89 -28.67 6.29
C VAL A 72 5.99 -27.61 6.23
N ALA A 73 6.42 -27.23 5.03
CA ALA A 73 7.43 -26.18 4.84
C ALA A 73 6.93 -24.81 5.31
N LYS A 74 5.66 -24.48 5.06
CA LYS A 74 5.01 -23.25 5.52
C LYS A 74 4.96 -23.18 7.04
N GLN A 75 4.53 -24.25 7.72
CA GLN A 75 4.52 -24.30 9.18
C GLN A 75 5.92 -24.19 9.78
N ALA A 76 6.91 -24.88 9.21
CA ALA A 76 8.30 -24.77 9.65
C ALA A 76 8.86 -23.37 9.46
N TYR A 77 8.48 -22.66 8.38
CA TYR A 77 8.86 -21.27 8.17
C TYR A 77 8.14 -20.34 9.15
N GLU A 78 6.82 -20.48 9.31
CA GLU A 78 6.02 -19.67 10.23
C GLU A 78 6.44 -19.84 11.70
N ALA A 79 6.85 -21.04 12.11
CA ALA A 79 7.37 -21.32 13.45
C ALA A 79 8.78 -20.74 13.70
N ASN A 80 9.54 -20.46 12.63
CA ASN A 80 10.86 -19.84 12.68
C ASN A 80 10.83 -18.37 12.26
N LEU A 81 9.66 -17.79 12.01
CA LEU A 81 9.55 -16.35 11.86
C LEU A 81 9.97 -15.74 13.20
N PRO A 82 10.90 -14.76 13.21
CA PRO A 82 11.13 -14.00 14.41
C PRO A 82 9.76 -13.47 14.88
N PRO A 83 9.46 -13.50 16.20
CA PRO A 83 8.26 -12.84 16.71
C PRO A 83 8.21 -11.44 16.11
N PRO A 84 7.02 -10.88 15.79
CA PRO A 84 6.95 -9.56 15.20
C PRO A 84 7.67 -8.58 16.16
N GLU A 85 8.93 -8.25 15.84
CA GLU A 85 9.80 -7.38 16.65
C GLU A 85 9.24 -5.95 16.73
N VAL A 86 8.18 -5.69 15.97
CA VAL A 86 7.59 -4.39 15.74
C VAL A 86 6.25 -4.36 16.45
N ASN A 87 6.21 -3.69 17.59
CA ASN A 87 4.95 -3.32 18.23
C ASN A 87 4.14 -2.45 17.24
N PRO A 88 2.95 -2.89 16.76
CA PRO A 88 2.16 -2.13 15.80
C PRO A 88 1.63 -0.80 16.37
N LEU A 89 1.64 -0.65 17.70
CA LEU A 89 1.30 0.57 18.43
C LEU A 89 2.54 1.37 18.85
N GLY A 90 3.73 0.92 18.45
CA GLY A 90 4.99 1.58 18.74
C GLY A 90 5.15 2.89 17.97
N VAL A 91 5.82 3.86 18.58
CA VAL A 91 6.29 5.06 17.90
C VAL A 91 7.73 4.83 17.44
N PHE A 92 7.96 4.90 16.13
CA PHE A 92 9.29 4.70 15.53
C PHE A 92 9.93 6.05 15.22
N ALA A 93 11.20 6.21 15.58
CA ALA A 93 11.96 7.43 15.34
C ALA A 93 12.99 7.18 14.24
N ASN A 94 12.94 7.98 13.18
CA ASN A 94 14.01 8.02 12.17
C ASN A 94 15.14 8.97 12.59
N ASN A 95 14.79 10.04 13.31
CA ASN A 95 15.70 11.06 13.84
C ASN A 95 15.35 11.35 15.29
N GLU A 96 16.29 11.94 16.04
CA GLU A 96 16.04 12.44 17.39
C GLU A 96 15.03 13.61 17.35
N LEU A 97 14.00 13.54 18.21
CA LEU A 97 12.99 14.58 18.35
C LEU A 97 12.61 14.72 19.81
N ASN A 98 12.85 15.90 20.38
CA ASN A 98 12.40 16.23 21.72
C ASN A 98 10.98 16.82 21.70
N LEU A 99 9.99 16.03 22.11
CA LEU A 99 8.58 16.43 22.15
C LEU A 99 8.28 17.53 23.18
N SER A 100 9.15 17.74 24.18
CA SER A 100 8.96 18.83 25.15
C SER A 100 9.09 20.20 24.49
N GLU A 101 9.99 20.32 23.51
CA GLU A 101 10.28 21.56 22.78
C GLU A 101 9.30 21.83 21.63
N VAL A 102 8.46 20.86 21.24
CA VAL A 102 7.43 21.05 20.23
C VAL A 102 6.30 21.89 20.82
N GLU A 103 6.00 23.06 20.24
CA GLU A 103 4.95 23.95 20.73
C GLU A 103 3.61 23.73 20.01
N VAL A 104 3.67 23.34 18.73
CA VAL A 104 2.51 23.26 17.85
C VAL A 104 2.47 21.91 17.14
N TYR A 105 1.31 21.27 17.14
CA TYR A 105 1.03 20.02 16.42
C TYR A 105 0.07 20.29 15.27
N GLY A 106 0.53 20.04 14.04
CA GLY A 106 -0.29 20.04 12.85
C GLY A 106 -0.79 18.64 12.52
N PHE A 107 -2.07 18.50 12.19
CA PHE A 107 -2.65 17.24 11.76
C PHE A 107 -3.16 17.35 10.32
N ASP A 108 -2.93 16.30 9.53
CA ASP A 108 -3.78 16.01 8.36
C ASP A 108 -5.12 15.42 8.82
N TYR A 109 -6.17 15.52 8.01
CA TYR A 109 -7.46 14.92 8.30
C TYR A 109 -7.55 13.49 7.78
N ASP A 110 -7.59 13.34 6.46
CA ASP A 110 -7.82 12.07 5.77
C ASP A 110 -6.66 11.11 5.98
N TYR A 111 -6.97 9.87 6.38
CA TYR A 111 -6.00 8.84 6.74
C TYR A 111 -5.08 9.17 7.93
N THR A 112 -5.19 10.34 8.58
CA THR A 112 -4.44 10.69 9.80
C THR A 112 -5.34 10.74 11.04
N LEU A 113 -6.31 11.66 11.08
CA LEU A 113 -7.33 11.69 12.14
C LEU A 113 -8.52 10.81 11.77
N ALA A 114 -8.93 10.88 10.50
CA ALA A 114 -9.98 10.06 9.92
C ALA A 114 -9.35 8.81 9.28
N VAL A 115 -9.23 7.73 10.06
CA VAL A 115 -8.70 6.45 9.57
C VAL A 115 -9.80 5.67 8.88
N TYR A 116 -9.68 5.47 7.57
CA TYR A 116 -10.67 4.75 6.78
C TYR A 116 -10.45 3.24 6.81
N LYS A 117 -11.55 2.49 6.84
CA LYS A 117 -11.62 1.04 6.71
C LYS A 117 -11.37 0.63 5.27
N GLU A 118 -10.96 -0.63 5.09
CA GLU A 118 -10.78 -1.23 3.76
C GLU A 118 -12.06 -1.22 2.91
N SER A 119 -13.24 -1.20 3.52
CA SER A 119 -14.53 -1.04 2.84
C SER A 119 -14.59 0.21 1.94
N LEU A 120 -13.82 1.26 2.25
CA LEU A 120 -13.73 2.45 1.40
C LEU A 120 -13.02 2.15 0.08
N HIS A 121 -12.02 1.26 0.07
CA HIS A 121 -11.32 0.89 -1.15
C HIS A 121 -12.25 0.25 -2.18
N PHE A 122 -13.17 -0.61 -1.73
CA PHE A 122 -14.20 -1.20 -2.59
C PHE A 122 -15.11 -0.12 -3.18
N LEU A 123 -15.54 0.85 -2.36
CA LEU A 123 -16.38 1.96 -2.83
C LEU A 123 -15.66 2.81 -3.88
N ILE A 124 -14.40 3.20 -3.62
CA ILE A 124 -13.58 3.98 -4.57
C ILE A 124 -13.42 3.21 -5.88
N TYR A 125 -13.12 1.91 -5.80
CA TYR A 125 -12.97 1.06 -6.97
C TYR A 125 -14.25 0.99 -7.82
N ASP A 126 -15.39 0.70 -7.18
CA ASP A 126 -16.67 0.59 -7.89
C ASP A 126 -17.12 1.91 -8.50
N LEU A 127 -16.98 3.02 -7.77
CA LEU A 127 -17.29 4.35 -8.30
C LEU A 127 -16.37 4.74 -9.46
N GLY A 128 -15.07 4.43 -9.36
CA GLY A 128 -14.10 4.69 -10.43
C GLY A 128 -14.44 3.90 -11.69
N LYS A 129 -14.72 2.61 -11.54
CA LYS A 129 -15.18 1.71 -12.61
C LYS A 129 -16.46 2.22 -13.29
N ASP A 130 -17.45 2.64 -12.49
CA ASP A 130 -18.69 3.21 -13.02
C ASP A 130 -18.45 4.53 -13.76
N TRP A 131 -17.51 5.35 -13.29
CA TRP A 131 -17.14 6.60 -13.97
C TRP A 131 -16.51 6.33 -15.34
N LEU A 132 -15.57 5.38 -15.43
CA LEU A 132 -14.94 4.99 -16.70
C LEU A 132 -15.99 4.57 -17.74
N VAL A 133 -16.95 3.74 -17.36
CA VAL A 133 -17.99 3.25 -18.29
C VAL A 133 -18.98 4.38 -18.63
N ASN A 134 -19.46 5.12 -17.64
CA ASN A 134 -20.53 6.10 -17.85
C ASN A 134 -20.04 7.38 -18.54
N LYS A 135 -18.86 7.88 -18.17
CA LYS A 135 -18.32 9.17 -18.64
C LYS A 135 -17.33 9.00 -19.78
N PHE A 136 -16.39 8.06 -19.67
CA PHE A 136 -15.36 7.84 -20.70
C PHE A 136 -15.75 6.76 -21.71
N LYS A 137 -16.93 6.13 -21.57
CA LYS A 137 -17.50 5.19 -22.54
C LYS A 137 -16.64 3.94 -22.76
N TYR A 138 -15.93 3.53 -21.70
CA TYR A 138 -15.24 2.26 -21.70
C TYR A 138 -16.23 1.08 -21.81
N PRO A 139 -15.80 -0.11 -22.27
CA PRO A 139 -16.67 -1.26 -22.46
C PRO A 139 -17.49 -1.62 -21.22
N GLU A 140 -18.77 -1.94 -21.42
CA GLU A 140 -19.72 -2.26 -20.35
C GLU A 140 -19.29 -3.46 -19.48
N ASP A 141 -18.53 -4.39 -20.06
CA ASP A 141 -17.98 -5.54 -19.35
C ASP A 141 -17.00 -5.14 -18.23
N ILE A 142 -16.44 -3.93 -18.26
CA ILE A 142 -15.61 -3.42 -17.18
C ILE A 142 -16.39 -3.34 -15.87
N ARG A 143 -17.72 -3.13 -15.88
CA ARG A 143 -18.54 -3.14 -14.64
C ARG A 143 -18.49 -4.49 -13.92
N LYS A 144 -18.20 -5.58 -14.62
CA LYS A 144 -18.09 -6.94 -14.05
C LYS A 144 -16.77 -7.17 -13.30
N LEU A 145 -15.78 -6.29 -13.47
CA LEU A 145 -14.51 -6.37 -12.74
C LEU A 145 -14.75 -6.14 -11.24
N THR A 146 -14.01 -6.87 -10.42
CA THR A 146 -14.12 -6.87 -8.96
C THR A 146 -12.82 -6.40 -8.33
N TYR A 147 -12.93 -5.63 -7.24
CA TYR A 147 -11.75 -5.22 -6.48
C TYR A 147 -11.05 -6.46 -5.90
N GLN A 148 -9.73 -6.52 -6.03
CA GLN A 148 -8.89 -7.60 -5.50
C GLN A 148 -8.03 -7.07 -4.34
N PRO A 149 -8.47 -7.27 -3.08
CA PRO A 149 -7.67 -6.93 -1.92
C PRO A 149 -6.32 -7.64 -1.94
N GLY A 150 -5.25 -6.94 -1.56
CA GLY A 150 -3.92 -7.50 -1.44
C GLY A 150 -3.12 -7.65 -2.75
N PHE A 151 -3.72 -7.40 -3.92
CA PHE A 151 -2.97 -7.33 -5.18
C PHE A 151 -2.00 -6.15 -5.18
N ALA A 152 -2.52 -4.94 -4.94
CA ALA A 152 -1.72 -3.73 -4.86
C ALA A 152 -1.36 -3.39 -3.41
N ILE A 153 -0.18 -2.81 -3.25
CA ILE A 153 0.36 -2.35 -1.96
C ILE A 153 0.83 -0.91 -2.12
N ARG A 154 0.93 -0.15 -1.02
CA ARG A 154 1.49 1.20 -1.07
C ARG A 154 2.98 1.17 -1.43
N GLY A 155 3.44 2.18 -2.16
CA GLY A 155 4.83 2.32 -2.60
C GLY A 155 5.18 1.57 -3.88
N LEU A 156 4.18 1.05 -4.60
CA LEU A 156 4.38 0.57 -5.96
C LEU A 156 4.56 1.75 -6.92
N HIS A 157 5.38 1.53 -7.94
CA HIS A 157 5.68 2.51 -8.98
C HIS A 157 5.06 2.04 -10.29
N TYR A 158 4.58 2.99 -11.10
CA TYR A 158 3.97 2.70 -12.39
C TYR A 158 4.63 3.49 -13.51
N ASP A 159 5.10 2.79 -14.55
CA ASP A 159 5.61 3.39 -15.78
C ASP A 159 4.45 3.64 -16.74
N MET A 160 4.02 4.90 -16.83
CA MET A 160 2.92 5.32 -17.70
C MET A 160 3.20 5.11 -19.19
N GLN A 161 4.46 5.09 -19.63
CA GLN A 161 4.80 4.90 -21.03
C GLN A 161 4.65 3.44 -21.43
N LYS A 162 5.00 2.52 -20.53
CA LYS A 162 5.01 1.07 -20.79
C LYS A 162 3.82 0.31 -20.23
N GLY A 163 3.05 0.94 -19.35
CA GLY A 163 1.95 0.28 -18.66
C GLY A 163 2.40 -0.76 -17.64
N ILE A 164 3.52 -0.53 -16.96
CA ILE A 164 4.16 -1.53 -16.09
C ILE A 164 4.14 -1.06 -14.63
N LEU A 165 3.62 -1.91 -13.76
CA LEU A 165 3.65 -1.78 -12.30
C LEU A 165 4.87 -2.52 -11.75
N MET A 166 5.60 -1.90 -10.82
CA MET A 166 6.82 -2.46 -10.25
C MET A 166 7.06 -1.99 -8.82
N LYS A 167 7.81 -2.77 -8.04
CA LYS A 167 8.38 -2.34 -6.77
C LYS A 167 9.83 -1.95 -6.95
N ILE A 168 10.20 -0.83 -6.32
CA ILE A 168 11.55 -0.29 -6.34
C ILE A 168 12.11 -0.35 -4.91
N ASP A 169 13.39 -0.68 -4.77
CA ASP A 169 14.08 -0.65 -3.48
C ASP A 169 14.66 0.73 -3.13
N SER A 170 15.30 0.85 -1.96
CA SER A 170 15.91 2.11 -1.49
C SER A 170 17.07 2.60 -2.37
N PHE A 171 17.65 1.72 -3.19
CA PHE A 171 18.72 2.04 -4.13
C PHE A 171 18.18 2.32 -5.54
N HIS A 172 16.87 2.50 -5.67
CA HIS A 172 16.18 2.74 -6.95
C HIS A 172 16.29 1.58 -7.94
N GLN A 173 16.49 0.35 -7.45
CA GLN A 173 16.51 -0.85 -8.28
C GLN A 173 15.14 -1.53 -8.31
N ILE A 174 14.76 -2.02 -9.48
CA ILE A 174 13.52 -2.79 -9.66
C ILE A 174 13.68 -4.16 -9.01
N GLN A 175 12.71 -4.55 -8.17
CA GLN A 175 12.59 -5.93 -7.71
C GLN A 175 11.96 -6.74 -8.85
N PHE A 176 12.78 -7.49 -9.61
CA PHE A 176 12.32 -8.14 -10.85
C PHE A 176 11.10 -9.07 -10.70
N GLU A 177 10.92 -9.70 -9.54
CA GLU A 177 9.75 -10.54 -9.25
C GLU A 177 8.46 -9.72 -9.01
N SER A 178 8.54 -8.39 -8.98
CA SER A 178 7.42 -7.49 -8.72
C SER A 178 6.92 -6.75 -9.95
N VAL A 179 7.31 -7.16 -11.16
CA VAL A 179 6.99 -6.47 -12.41
C VAL A 179 5.74 -7.06 -13.06
N TYR A 180 4.73 -6.23 -13.26
CA TYR A 180 3.41 -6.62 -13.78
C TYR A 180 2.95 -5.70 -14.90
N ARG A 181 2.28 -6.26 -15.93
CA ARG A 181 1.41 -5.52 -16.84
C ARG A 181 -0.02 -6.01 -16.58
N GLY A 182 -0.90 -5.11 -16.18
CA GLY A 182 -2.20 -5.52 -15.65
C GLY A 182 -2.06 -6.40 -14.41
N LEU A 183 -2.66 -7.59 -14.43
CA LEU A 183 -2.53 -8.58 -13.35
C LEU A 183 -1.48 -9.66 -13.67
N THR A 184 -0.87 -9.58 -14.85
CA THR A 184 0.06 -10.58 -15.35
C THR A 184 1.50 -10.22 -15.00
N GLN A 185 2.18 -11.11 -14.28
CA GLN A 185 3.60 -10.99 -13.94
C GLN A 185 4.47 -11.21 -15.18
N LEU A 186 5.45 -10.34 -15.40
CA LEU A 186 6.42 -10.47 -16.50
C LEU A 186 7.62 -11.32 -16.06
N LYS A 187 7.94 -12.38 -16.81
CA LYS A 187 8.95 -13.40 -16.41
C LYS A 187 10.41 -12.95 -16.54
N LYS A 188 10.75 -12.20 -17.61
CA LYS A 188 11.97 -11.41 -17.86
C LYS A 188 12.06 -11.07 -19.37
N GLU A 189 12.75 -9.98 -19.70
CA GLU A 189 13.10 -9.49 -21.05
C GLU A 189 12.01 -8.83 -21.92
N GLU A 190 11.20 -7.95 -21.34
CA GLU A 190 10.79 -6.76 -22.10
C GLU A 190 11.55 -5.56 -21.54
N GLY A 191 12.45 -5.00 -22.36
CA GLY A 191 13.44 -3.99 -21.98
C GLY A 191 12.87 -2.79 -21.22
N ALA A 192 12.94 -2.84 -19.90
CA ALA A 192 12.74 -1.68 -19.05
C ALA A 192 13.96 -0.75 -19.16
N ARG A 193 14.09 0.02 -20.25
CA ARG A 193 14.82 1.30 -20.19
C ARG A 193 14.14 2.16 -19.14
N LEU A 194 14.84 2.35 -18.02
CA LEU A 194 14.33 2.92 -16.78
C LEU A 194 14.14 4.43 -16.95
N LYS A 195 12.90 4.89 -16.79
CA LYS A 195 12.62 6.30 -16.54
C LYS A 195 11.92 6.37 -15.19
N GLN A 196 12.55 7.05 -14.23
CA GLN A 196 11.97 7.30 -12.92
C GLN A 196 10.68 8.10 -13.11
N LEU A 197 9.54 7.55 -12.70
CA LEU A 197 8.24 8.22 -12.80
C LEU A 197 7.47 8.05 -11.48
N ASN A 198 6.76 9.13 -11.15
CA ASN A 198 6.30 9.51 -9.83
C ASN A 198 5.27 8.54 -9.18
N ASP A 199 5.30 8.51 -7.85
CA ASP A 199 4.32 7.87 -6.96
C ASP A 199 3.02 8.72 -6.93
N LEU A 200 2.04 8.37 -7.77
CA LEU A 200 0.83 9.18 -8.01
C LEU A 200 -0.49 8.47 -7.72
N PHE A 201 -0.49 7.25 -7.20
CA PHE A 201 -1.71 6.43 -7.17
C PHE A 201 -2.11 5.93 -5.78
N SER A 202 -3.42 5.85 -5.54
CA SER A 202 -3.97 5.12 -4.40
C SER A 202 -4.03 3.59 -4.66
N VAL A 203 -4.07 2.77 -3.61
CA VAL A 203 -4.22 1.30 -3.74
C VAL A 203 -5.42 0.87 -4.59
N PRO A 204 -6.65 1.38 -4.37
CA PRO A 204 -7.80 1.02 -5.21
C PRO A 204 -7.64 1.44 -6.67
N GLU A 205 -6.99 2.57 -6.92
CA GLU A 205 -6.71 3.08 -8.26
C GLU A 205 -5.70 2.21 -9.02
N ILE A 206 -4.62 1.76 -8.37
CA ILE A 206 -3.68 0.78 -8.96
C ILE A 206 -4.39 -0.52 -9.29
N CYS A 207 -5.26 -1.02 -8.39
CA CYS A 207 -6.05 -2.22 -8.66
C CYS A 207 -6.96 -2.01 -9.89
N LEU A 208 -7.63 -0.87 -10.00
CA LEU A 208 -8.51 -0.55 -11.13
C LEU A 208 -7.70 -0.47 -12.44
N LEU A 209 -6.59 0.25 -12.44
CA LEU A 209 -5.64 0.32 -13.55
C LEU A 209 -5.19 -1.06 -14.01
N SER A 210 -4.80 -1.91 -13.07
CA SER A 210 -4.31 -3.24 -13.36
C SER A 210 -5.43 -4.16 -13.90
N ASN A 211 -6.65 -4.05 -13.35
CA ASN A 211 -7.81 -4.82 -13.79
C ASN A 211 -8.25 -4.42 -15.20
N VAL A 212 -8.32 -3.12 -15.50
CA VAL A 212 -8.70 -2.62 -16.83
C VAL A 212 -7.63 -2.95 -17.86
N THR A 213 -6.35 -2.79 -17.51
CA THR A 213 -5.22 -3.21 -18.35
C THR A 213 -5.33 -4.69 -18.70
N GLU A 214 -5.49 -5.56 -17.70
CA GLU A 214 -5.65 -7.01 -17.90
C GLU A 214 -6.87 -7.35 -18.76
N PHE A 215 -7.98 -6.62 -18.59
CA PHE A 215 -9.16 -6.77 -19.43
C PHE A 215 -8.86 -6.44 -20.90
N PHE A 216 -8.14 -5.36 -21.18
CA PHE A 216 -7.75 -5.01 -22.55
C PHE A 216 -6.81 -6.03 -23.18
N GLU A 217 -5.79 -6.48 -22.43
CA GLU A 217 -4.87 -7.53 -22.88
C GLU A 217 -5.62 -8.83 -23.23
N LYS A 218 -6.50 -9.31 -22.34
CA LYS A 218 -7.26 -10.56 -22.57
C LYS A 218 -8.25 -10.50 -23.73
N ASN A 219 -8.80 -9.33 -24.01
CA ASN A 219 -9.77 -9.14 -25.09
C ASN A 219 -9.12 -8.61 -26.38
N ASN A 220 -7.79 -8.51 -26.45
CA ASN A 220 -7.04 -7.94 -27.58
C ASN A 220 -7.54 -6.54 -27.98
N ILE A 221 -7.88 -5.71 -26.99
CA ILE A 221 -8.30 -4.32 -27.21
C ILE A 221 -7.04 -3.46 -27.20
N ALA A 222 -6.79 -2.73 -28.29
CA ALA A 222 -5.68 -1.79 -28.36
C ALA A 222 -5.94 -0.59 -27.44
N TYR A 223 -4.94 -0.20 -26.64
CA TYR A 223 -4.99 0.95 -25.75
C TYR A 223 -3.61 1.61 -25.65
N HIS A 224 -3.59 2.88 -25.25
CA HIS A 224 -2.35 3.59 -24.92
C HIS A 224 -2.21 3.66 -23.39
N PRO A 225 -1.15 3.10 -22.79
CA PRO A 225 -1.01 3.01 -21.33
C PRO A 225 -1.08 4.36 -20.60
N GLU A 226 -0.52 5.41 -21.21
CA GLU A 226 -0.54 6.76 -20.64
C GLU A 226 -1.96 7.36 -20.61
N ILE A 227 -2.75 7.14 -21.67
CA ILE A 227 -4.14 7.63 -21.73
C ILE A 227 -5.00 6.86 -20.73
N LEU A 228 -4.84 5.54 -20.66
CA LEU A 228 -5.54 4.70 -19.69
C LEU A 228 -5.24 5.14 -18.26
N SER A 229 -3.96 5.36 -17.94
CA SER A 229 -3.54 5.86 -16.63
C SER A 229 -4.16 7.22 -16.30
N TYR A 230 -4.15 8.13 -17.27
CA TYR A 230 -4.74 9.46 -17.12
C TYR A 230 -6.25 9.40 -16.90
N ASP A 231 -6.98 8.60 -17.68
CA ASP A 231 -8.42 8.42 -17.52
C ASP A 231 -8.76 7.87 -16.13
N ILE A 232 -7.99 6.90 -15.63
CA ILE A 232 -8.22 6.30 -14.32
C ILE A 232 -7.94 7.30 -13.19
N GLN A 233 -6.84 8.07 -13.27
CA GLN A 233 -6.55 9.15 -12.34
C GLN A 233 -7.69 10.17 -12.30
N ASN A 234 -8.16 10.60 -13.48
CA ASN A 234 -9.26 11.56 -13.57
C ASN A 234 -10.58 10.99 -13.05
N ALA A 235 -10.86 9.70 -13.30
CA ALA A 235 -12.04 9.04 -12.78
C ALA A 235 -12.03 9.02 -11.25
N VAL A 236 -10.92 8.57 -10.65
CA VAL A 236 -10.77 8.51 -9.18
C VAL A 236 -10.79 9.90 -8.55
N GLN A 237 -10.17 10.89 -9.18
CA GLN A 237 -10.25 12.28 -8.74
C GLN A 237 -11.68 12.84 -8.80
N SER A 238 -12.41 12.52 -9.87
CA SER A 238 -13.78 13.02 -10.10
C SER A 238 -14.81 12.43 -9.14
N ILE A 239 -14.57 11.22 -8.64
CA ILE A 239 -15.46 10.61 -7.64
C ILE A 239 -15.21 11.13 -6.22
N HIS A 240 -14.09 11.80 -5.95
CA HIS A 240 -13.74 12.23 -4.59
C HIS A 240 -14.83 13.10 -3.92
N PRO A 241 -15.43 14.11 -4.60
CA PRO A 241 -16.57 14.85 -4.04
C PRO A 241 -17.84 14.00 -3.90
N VAL A 242 -18.03 12.99 -4.75
CA VAL A 242 -19.19 12.07 -4.68
C VAL A 242 -19.04 11.14 -3.48
N MET A 243 -17.83 10.62 -3.25
CA MET A 243 -17.47 9.82 -2.10
C MET A 243 -17.76 10.59 -0.80
N HIS A 244 -17.33 11.86 -0.70
CA HIS A 244 -17.60 12.69 0.49
C HIS A 244 -19.11 12.84 0.76
N LYS A 245 -19.94 12.94 -0.28
CA LYS A 245 -21.41 12.98 -0.13
C LYS A 245 -22.00 11.64 0.31
N MET A 246 -21.40 10.53 -0.12
CA MET A 246 -21.83 9.18 0.28
C MET A 246 -21.44 8.84 1.72
N LEU A 247 -20.37 9.44 2.23
CA LEU A 247 -19.89 9.32 3.60
C LEU A 247 -20.65 10.26 4.55
N ASN A 248 -21.95 9.99 4.74
CA ASN A 248 -22.83 10.74 5.64
C ASN A 248 -22.93 10.08 7.03
N GLU A 249 -23.64 10.72 7.97
CA GLU A 249 -23.79 10.24 9.36
C GLU A 249 -24.27 8.78 9.48
N GLN A 250 -25.09 8.32 8.54
CA GLN A 250 -25.64 6.97 8.55
C GLN A 250 -24.64 5.93 8.03
N SER A 251 -23.83 6.28 7.03
CA SER A 251 -22.91 5.35 6.36
C SER A 251 -21.47 5.43 6.89
N ILE A 252 -21.06 6.53 7.52
CA ILE A 252 -19.67 6.79 7.90
C ILE A 252 -19.11 5.71 8.82
N SER A 253 -19.94 5.11 9.68
CA SER A 253 -19.54 4.01 10.56
C SER A 253 -19.04 2.76 9.82
N LYS A 254 -19.51 2.55 8.58
CA LYS A 254 -19.08 1.45 7.70
C LYS A 254 -17.69 1.69 7.12
N PHE A 255 -17.29 2.95 6.97
CA PHE A 255 -16.09 3.37 6.25
C PHE A 255 -15.01 3.97 7.13
N LEU A 256 -15.32 4.39 8.35
CA LEU A 256 -14.39 5.03 9.28
C LEU A 256 -14.15 4.16 10.51
N GLU A 257 -12.88 4.06 10.91
CA GLU A 257 -12.47 3.46 12.18
C GLU A 257 -12.58 4.48 13.31
N LYS A 258 -13.23 4.08 14.42
CA LYS A 258 -13.32 4.90 15.63
C LYS A 258 -12.23 4.47 16.59
N HIS A 259 -11.30 5.38 16.89
CA HIS A 259 -10.29 5.17 17.92
C HIS A 259 -10.72 5.85 19.23
N PRO A 260 -11.07 5.09 20.29
CA PRO A 260 -11.56 5.65 21.55
C PRO A 260 -10.50 6.48 22.30
N ASP A 261 -9.22 6.28 21.99
CA ASP A 261 -8.12 7.01 22.63
C ASP A 261 -7.74 8.31 21.89
N MET A 262 -8.29 8.56 20.70
CA MET A 262 -8.01 9.78 19.93
C MET A 262 -8.40 11.05 20.71
N PRO A 263 -9.60 11.15 21.32
CA PRO A 263 -9.95 12.32 22.13
C PRO A 263 -9.04 12.47 23.36
N LYS A 264 -8.63 11.35 23.99
CA LYS A 264 -7.71 11.38 25.13
C LYS A 264 -6.34 11.93 24.72
N PHE A 265 -5.85 11.52 23.56
CA PHE A 265 -4.58 12.01 23.00
C PHE A 265 -4.62 13.51 22.75
N LEU A 266 -5.65 14.02 22.05
CA LEU A 266 -5.80 15.45 21.77
C LEU A 266 -5.98 16.28 23.05
N ASN A 267 -6.75 15.78 24.01
CA ASN A 267 -6.90 16.43 25.31
C ASN A 267 -5.59 16.47 26.10
N ARG A 268 -4.76 15.43 26.03
CA ARG A 268 -3.43 15.42 26.66
C ARG A 268 -2.52 16.48 26.06
N LEU A 269 -2.52 16.66 24.74
CA LEU A 269 -1.76 17.73 24.09
C LEU A 269 -2.25 19.11 24.55
N LYS A 270 -3.57 19.33 24.58
CA LYS A 270 -4.17 20.56 25.07
C LYS A 270 -3.81 20.85 26.53
N ALA A 271 -3.90 19.85 27.41
CA ALA A 271 -3.55 19.97 28.83
C ALA A 271 -2.06 20.28 29.04
N ALA A 272 -1.19 19.80 28.14
CA ALA A 272 0.24 20.11 28.13
C ALA A 272 0.58 21.49 27.50
N GLY A 273 -0.42 22.34 27.25
CA GLY A 273 -0.24 23.68 26.69
C GLY A 273 0.18 23.71 25.22
N LYS A 274 0.05 22.58 24.50
CA LYS A 274 0.43 22.48 23.08
C LYS A 274 -0.68 23.08 22.22
N LYS A 275 -0.31 23.87 21.22
CA LYS A 275 -1.25 24.38 20.20
C LYS A 275 -1.46 23.31 19.13
N MET A 276 -2.64 23.29 18.52
CA MET A 276 -2.98 22.33 17.48
C MET A 276 -3.64 23.03 16.30
N PHE A 277 -3.38 22.57 15.08
CA PHE A 277 -4.10 23.00 13.88
C PHE A 277 -4.37 21.81 12.96
N LEU A 278 -5.37 21.96 12.09
CA LEU A 278 -5.73 21.00 11.06
C LEU A 278 -5.43 21.59 9.68
N ILE A 279 -4.76 20.82 8.83
CA ILE A 279 -4.60 21.13 7.40
C ILE A 279 -5.20 19.96 6.64
N THR A 280 -6.06 20.24 5.68
CA THR A 280 -6.70 19.17 4.90
C THR A 280 -7.04 19.64 3.50
N ASN A 281 -7.00 18.71 2.55
CA ASN A 281 -7.50 18.90 1.19
C ASN A 281 -9.03 18.73 1.10
N SER A 282 -9.66 18.26 2.18
CA SER A 282 -11.10 18.07 2.25
C SER A 282 -11.85 19.38 2.49
N PRO A 283 -13.04 19.57 1.87
CA PRO A 283 -13.87 20.75 2.11
C PRO A 283 -14.33 20.86 3.58
N PHE A 284 -14.42 22.09 4.11
CA PHE A 284 -14.84 22.35 5.50
C PHE A 284 -16.19 21.72 5.89
N LYS A 285 -17.14 21.59 4.97
CA LYS A 285 -18.45 20.97 5.27
C LYS A 285 -18.40 19.45 5.46
N PHE A 286 -17.33 18.81 4.97
CA PHE A 286 -17.14 17.37 5.11
C PHE A 286 -16.41 17.01 6.40
N VAL A 287 -15.46 17.86 6.81
CA VAL A 287 -14.71 17.78 8.07
C VAL A 287 -15.63 18.10 9.25
#